data_AF-A0A6G6AWH9-F1
#
_entry.id   AF-A0A6G6AWH9-F1
#
_cell.length_a   1.000
_cell.length_b   1.000
_cell.length_c   1.000
_cell.angle_alpha   90.00
_cell.angle_beta   90.00
_cell.angle_gamma   90.00
#
_symmetry.space_group_name_H-M   'P 1'
#
loop_
_entity.id
_entity.type
_entity.pdbx_description
1 polymer ?
#
loop_
_entity_poly.entity_id
_entity_poly.type
_entity_poly.pdbx_seq_one_letter_code
_entity_poly.pdbx_strand_id
1 'polypeptide(L)'
;MRDKEEWIGTATELLAAMGETETIPTVITKWLNEYRTTFLSENRICYQYSRRKDGRRIALARRAGDSGDGGDSDIRIPPCYCH
;
A
#
# COMPACT_ATOMS: atom_id res chain seq x y z
N MET A 1 11.08 0.26 -5.69
CA MET A 1 10.36 1.09 -4.70
C MET A 1 11.25 2.01 -3.86
N ARG A 2 12.59 1.96 -3.95
CA ARG A 2 13.49 2.74 -3.07
C ARG A 2 13.43 4.26 -3.27
N ASP A 3 13.04 4.74 -4.45
CA ASP A 3 13.09 6.16 -4.82
C ASP A 3 11.72 6.82 -5.07
N LYS A 4 10.61 6.09 -4.90
CA LYS A 4 9.25 6.60 -5.14
C LYS A 4 8.51 6.77 -3.82
N GLU A 5 8.05 7.98 -3.55
CA GLU A 5 7.25 8.29 -2.35
C GLU A 5 5.85 7.67 -2.41
N GLU A 6 5.36 7.37 -3.62
CA GLU A 6 4.07 6.75 -3.88
C GLU A 6 4.21 5.65 -4.96
N TRP A 7 3.55 4.53 -4.74
CA TRP A 7 3.52 3.38 -5.64
C TRP A 7 2.09 2.88 -5.81
N ILE A 8 1.68 2.63 -7.06
CA ILE A 8 0.36 2.09 -7.39
C ILE A 8 0.55 1.03 -8.47
N GLY A 9 -0.07 -0.13 -8.30
CA GLY A 9 -0.02 -1.21 -9.27
C GLY A 9 -0.73 -2.48 -8.79
N THR A 10 -0.60 -3.55 -9.54
CA THR A 10 -1.08 -4.89 -9.17
C THR A 10 -0.09 -5.62 -8.25
N ALA A 11 -0.53 -6.68 -7.58
CA ALA A 11 0.35 -7.50 -6.73
C ALA A 11 1.56 -8.07 -7.49
N THR A 12 1.39 -8.42 -8.77
CA THR A 12 2.48 -8.90 -9.63
C THR A 12 3.49 -7.80 -9.93
N GLU A 13 3.00 -6.59 -10.25
CA GLU A 13 3.89 -5.43 -10.47
C GLU A 13 4.62 -5.02 -9.20
N LEU A 14 3.99 -5.19 -8.03
CA LEU A 14 4.62 -4.93 -6.74
C LEU A 14 5.82 -5.85 -6.52
N LEU A 15 5.61 -7.14 -6.75
CA LEU A 15 6.65 -8.17 -6.65
C LEU A 15 7.80 -7.89 -7.60
N ALA A 16 7.51 -7.61 -8.87
CA ALA A 16 8.51 -7.21 -9.86
C ALA A 16 9.27 -5.94 -9.42
N ALA A 17 8.59 -4.95 -8.82
CA ALA A 17 9.21 -3.72 -8.32
C ALA A 17 10.05 -3.91 -7.04
N MET A 18 9.88 -5.03 -6.32
CA MET A 18 10.74 -5.47 -5.23
C MET A 18 11.88 -6.38 -5.70
N GLY A 19 11.83 -6.87 -6.94
CA GLY A 19 12.72 -7.94 -7.42
C GLY A 19 12.34 -9.32 -6.90
N GLU A 20 11.14 -9.46 -6.32
CA GLU A 20 10.63 -10.71 -5.79
C GLU A 20 9.96 -11.51 -6.90
N THR A 21 10.49 -12.69 -7.24
CA THR A 21 9.94 -13.55 -8.32
C THR A 21 9.37 -14.87 -7.81
N GLU A 22 9.69 -15.24 -6.56
CA GLU A 22 9.29 -16.53 -5.97
C GLU A 22 7.95 -16.43 -5.21
N THR A 23 7.61 -15.22 -4.75
CA THR A 23 6.40 -14.99 -3.97
C THR A 23 5.17 -14.89 -4.88
N ILE A 24 4.10 -15.61 -4.52
CA ILE A 24 2.83 -15.60 -5.28
C ILE A 24 2.07 -14.29 -4.99
N PRO A 25 1.46 -13.63 -6.00
CA PRO A 25 0.68 -12.40 -5.83
C PRO A 25 -0.40 -12.44 -4.74
N THR A 26 -0.99 -13.61 -4.48
CA THR A 26 -1.98 -13.79 -3.41
C THR A 26 -1.36 -13.75 -2.02
N VAL A 27 -0.15 -14.28 -1.85
CA VAL A 27 0.58 -14.30 -0.59
C VAL A 27 0.98 -12.89 -0.18
N ILE A 28 1.55 -12.11 -1.10
CA ILE A 28 1.95 -10.73 -0.80
C ILE A 28 0.75 -9.86 -0.43
N THR A 29 -0.41 -10.03 -1.09
CA THR A 29 -1.63 -9.30 -0.70
C THR A 29 -2.12 -9.67 0.69
N LYS A 30 -1.96 -10.95 1.11
CA LYS A 30 -2.30 -11.38 2.46
C LYS A 30 -1.36 -10.72 3.45
N TRP A 31 -0.05 -10.79 3.22
CA TRP A 31 0.95 -10.19 4.11
C TRP A 31 0.73 -8.68 4.27
N LEU A 32 0.54 -7.95 3.17
CA LEU A 32 0.25 -6.52 3.22
C LEU A 32 -1.00 -6.21 4.05
N ASN A 33 -2.03 -7.05 3.95
CA ASN A 33 -3.25 -6.87 4.72
C ASN A 33 -3.05 -7.16 6.22
N GLU A 34 -2.26 -8.18 6.55
CA GLU A 34 -1.93 -8.53 7.95
C GLU A 34 -1.02 -7.47 8.59
N TYR A 35 -0.02 -6.98 7.86
CA TYR A 35 0.98 -6.04 8.37
C TYR A 35 0.60 -4.57 8.19
N ARG A 36 -0.64 -4.27 7.73
CA ARG A 36 -1.09 -2.89 7.45
C ARG A 36 -1.06 -1.97 8.67
N THR A 37 -1.40 -2.50 9.85
CA THR A 37 -1.50 -1.72 11.10
C THR A 37 -0.25 -1.80 11.97
N THR A 38 0.70 -2.68 11.62
CA THR A 38 1.95 -2.87 12.36
C THR A 38 3.09 -2.31 11.54
N PHE A 39 3.83 -3.16 10.82
CA PHE A 39 5.03 -2.81 10.08
C PHE A 39 4.81 -1.64 9.12
N LEU A 40 3.71 -1.64 8.35
CA LEU A 40 3.45 -0.56 7.40
C LEU A 40 3.15 0.76 8.11
N SER A 41 2.30 0.74 9.15
CA SER A 41 1.98 1.92 9.95
C SER A 41 3.21 2.50 10.66
N GLU A 42 4.01 1.64 11.29
CA GLU A 42 5.25 2.00 12.00
C GLU A 42 6.27 2.65 11.05
N ASN A 43 6.39 2.12 9.83
CA ASN A 43 7.25 2.70 8.79
C ASN A 43 6.61 3.92 8.09
N ARG A 44 5.47 4.42 8.58
CA ARG A 44 4.71 5.53 7.99
C ARG A 44 4.31 5.25 6.53
N ILE A 45 4.01 4.00 6.20
CA ILE A 45 3.55 3.57 4.88
C ILE A 45 2.05 3.35 4.92
N CYS A 46 1.31 4.16 4.17
CA CYS A 46 -0.09 3.95 3.87
C CYS A 46 -0.24 2.79 2.89
N TYR A 47 -1.10 1.83 3.22
CA TYR A 47 -1.52 0.77 2.32
C TYR A 47 -3.01 0.91 2.02
N GLN A 48 -3.36 0.84 0.74
CA GLN A 48 -4.74 0.78 0.29
C GLN A 48 -4.93 -0.33 -0.73
N TYR A 49 -6.00 -1.08 -0.57
CA TYR A 49 -6.41 -2.15 -1.47
C TYR A 49 -7.78 -1.83 -2.05
N SER A 50 -7.91 -1.90 -3.37
CA SER A 50 -9.17 -1.68 -4.07
C SER A 50 -9.41 -2.78 -5.09
N ARG A 51 -10.62 -3.33 -5.10
CA ARG A 51 -11.09 -4.24 -6.14
C ARG A 51 -11.84 -3.42 -7.19
N ARG A 52 -11.30 -3.36 -8.41
CA ARG A 52 -11.90 -2.71 -9.56
C ARG A 52 -12.46 -3.74 -10.53
N LYS A 53 -13.28 -3.28 -11.48
CA LYS A 53 -13.80 -4.11 -12.60
C LYS A 53 -12.66 -4.76 -13.42
N ASP A 54 -11.52 -4.07 -13.48
CA ASP A 54 -10.30 -4.47 -14.19
C ASP A 54 -9.35 -5.37 -13.37
N GLY A 55 -9.63 -5.57 -12.07
CA GLY A 55 -8.81 -6.42 -11.21
C GLY A 55 -8.50 -5.82 -9.84
N ARG A 56 -7.44 -6.33 -9.20
CA ARG A 56 -7.02 -5.90 -7.86
C ARG A 56 -5.92 -4.85 -7.98
N ARG A 57 -6.10 -3.73 -7.29
CA ARG A 57 -5.10 -2.66 -7.25
C ARG A 57 -4.61 -2.44 -5.83
N ILE A 58 -3.31 -2.27 -5.71
CA ILE A 58 -2.59 -1.97 -4.48
C ILE A 58 -1.99 -0.57 -4.64
N ALA A 59 -2.15 0.25 -3.61
CA ALA A 59 -1.46 1.52 -3.48
C ALA A 59 -0.66 1.53 -2.17
N LEU A 60 0.58 1.99 -2.27
CA LEU A 60 1.51 2.16 -1.17
C LEU A 60 2.05 3.59 -1.21
N ALA A 61 2.01 4.32 -0.11
CA ALA A 61 2.49 5.69 -0.04
C ALA A 61 3.22 5.95 1.26
N ARG A 62 4.41 6.54 1.19
CA ARG A 62 5.16 6.96 2.36
C ARG A 62 4.63 8.31 2.84
N ARG A 63 4.27 8.39 4.11
CA ARG A 63 3.77 9.62 4.74
C ARG A 63 4.96 10.51 5.09
N ALA A 64 5.10 11.63 4.39
CA ALA A 64 5.88 12.76 4.88
C ALA A 64 5.09 13.40 6.03
N GLY A 65 5.69 13.59 7.19
CA GLY A 65 4.95 14.03 8.39
C GLY A 65 4.32 15.41 8.22
N ASP A 66 3.00 15.51 8.40
CA ASP A 66 2.33 16.48 9.27
C ASP A 66 0.82 16.10 9.45
N SER A 67 0.24 16.71 10.47
CA SER A 67 -1.04 16.63 11.17
C SER A 67 -2.36 16.61 10.35
N GLY A 68 -3.40 15.95 10.89
CA GLY A 68 -4.82 16.37 10.73
C GLY A 68 -5.79 15.53 9.88
N ASP A 69 -6.88 15.10 10.54
CA ASP A 69 -8.31 14.91 10.14
C ASP A 69 -8.78 14.03 8.94
N GLY A 70 -9.67 13.05 9.25
CA GLY A 70 -10.89 12.67 8.49
C GLY A 70 -10.80 11.69 7.30
N GLY A 71 -11.66 10.65 7.27
CA GLY A 71 -11.83 9.66 6.16
C GLY A 71 -12.47 10.26 4.88
N ASP A 72 -12.82 9.57 3.79
CA ASP A 72 -13.05 8.17 3.42
C ASP A 72 -12.81 8.07 1.87
N SER A 73 -12.45 6.86 1.41
CA SER A 73 -12.55 6.31 0.05
C SER A 73 -12.69 7.29 -1.14
N ASP A 74 -11.58 7.50 -1.88
CA ASP A 74 -11.49 7.50 -3.36
C ASP A 74 -10.24 8.26 -3.83
N ILE A 75 -9.40 7.62 -4.65
CA ILE A 75 -8.03 8.02 -5.02
C ILE A 75 -7.84 9.55 -5.23
N ARG A 76 -7.22 10.21 -4.24
CA ARG A 76 -5.92 10.92 -4.24
C ARG A 76 -5.42 10.90 -2.79
N ILE A 77 -4.27 10.27 -2.51
CA ILE A 77 -3.68 10.10 -1.15
C ILE A 77 -3.67 11.47 -0.42
N PRO A 78 -4.28 11.69 0.77
CA PRO A 78 -3.91 11.13 2.11
C PRO A 78 -5.13 10.96 3.09
N PRO A 79 -5.02 10.72 4.44
CA PRO A 79 -3.94 10.19 5.28
C PRO A 79 -4.32 8.93 6.11
N CYS A 80 -3.29 8.19 6.56
CA CYS A 80 -3.35 6.91 7.28
C CYS A 80 -3.76 7.05 8.77
N TYR A 81 -4.97 6.69 9.18
CA TYR A 81 -5.28 6.62 10.60
C TYR A 81 -4.76 5.32 11.24
N CYS A 82 -3.80 5.44 12.17
CA CYS A 82 -3.51 4.46 13.23
C CYS A 82 -3.00 5.23 14.47
N HIS A 83 -3.94 5.47 15.39
CA HIS A 83 -3.88 5.81 16.83
C HIS A 83 -2.81 6.79 17.36
#